data_AF-A0A8T3WNX5-F1
#
_entry.id   AF-A0A8T3WNX5-F1
#
_cell.length_a   1.000
_cell.length_b   1.000
_cell.length_c   1.000
_cell.angle_alpha   90.00
_cell.angle_beta   90.00
_cell.angle_gamma   90.00
#
_symmetry.space_group_name_H-M   'P 1'
#
loop_
_entity.id
_entity.type
_entity.pdbx_description
1 polymer ?
#
loop_
_entity_poly.entity_id
_entity_poly.type
_entity_poly.pdbx_seq_one_letter_code
_entity_poly.pdbx_strand_id
1 'polypeptide(L)' 'MKKMTIAIILFLLVGTFMIIRQNNLDVKENSEDRVSFAKKFSGWLLNIGKNIKIITGEAARQDWLPKENYDNDTIK' A
#
# COMPACT_ATOMS: atom_id res chain seq x y z
N MET A 1 7.15 -15.05 9.52
CA MET A 1 7.81 -13.73 9.64
C MET A 1 8.80 -13.42 8.51
N LYS A 2 9.86 -14.22 8.27
CA LYS A 2 10.85 -13.95 7.20
C LYS A 2 10.25 -13.70 5.81
N LYS A 3 9.24 -14.47 5.40
CA LYS A 3 8.62 -14.36 4.05
C LYS A 3 7.90 -13.02 3.82
N MET A 4 7.20 -12.51 4.82
CA MET A 4 6.45 -11.24 4.71
C MET A 4 7.40 -10.05 4.65
N THR A 5 8.45 -10.06 5.47
CA THR A 5 9.52 -9.05 5.41
C THR A 5 10.19 -9.04 4.04
N ILE A 6 10.49 -10.22 3.47
CA ILE A 6 11.07 -10.34 2.13
C ILE A 6 10.12 -9.75 1.07
N ALA A 7 8.82 -10.04 1.14
CA ALA A 7 7.84 -9.48 0.20
C ALA A 7 7.78 -7.94 0.28
N ILE A 8 7.81 -7.38 1.50
CA ILE A 8 7.85 -5.92 1.71
C ILE A 8 9.13 -5.33 1.12
N ILE A 9 10.29 -5.95 1.37
CA ILE A 9 11.56 -5.47 0.81
C ILE A 9 11.54 -5.49 -0.71
N LEU A 10 11.07 -6.59 -1.33
CA LEU A 10 10.94 -6.70 -2.78
C LEU A 10 10.01 -5.62 -3.34
N PHE A 11 8.87 -5.39 -2.70
CA PHE A 11 7.94 -4.31 -3.08
C PHE A 11 8.60 -2.93 -3.02
N LEU A 12 9.36 -2.64 -1.96
CA LEU A 12 10.08 -1.37 -1.81
C LEU A 12 11.18 -1.22 -2.87
N LEU A 13 11.91 -2.29 -3.21
CA LEU A 13 12.93 -2.28 -4.27
C LEU A 13 12.32 -1.96 -5.63
N VAL A 14 11.16 -2.55 -5.97
CA VAL A 14 10.44 -2.25 -7.20
C VAL A 14 9.98 -0.80 -7.22
N GLY A 15 9.45 -0.28 -6.11
CA GLY A 15 9.07 1.12 -5.98
C GLY A 15 10.25 2.07 -6.20
N THR A 16 11.40 1.79 -5.58
CA THR A 16 12.65 2.52 -5.78
C THR A 16 13.07 2.52 -7.24
N PHE A 17 13.09 1.35 -7.89
CA PHE A 17 13.46 1.22 -9.30
C PHE A 17 12.54 2.03 -10.22
N MET A 18 11.21 1.96 -9.99
CA MET A 18 10.25 2.75 -10.75
C MET A 18 10.48 4.25 -10.61
N ILE A 19 10.69 4.75 -9.39
CA ILE A 19 10.90 6.18 -9.14
C ILE A 19 12.18 6.67 -9.83
N ILE A 20 13.28 5.93 -9.72
CA ILE A 20 14.56 6.28 -10.36
C ILE A 20 14.38 6.33 -11.88
N ARG A 21 13.79 5.30 -12.48
CA ARG A 21 13.63 5.20 -13.94
C ARG A 21 12.65 6.21 -14.51
N GLN A 22 11.51 6.42 -13.87
CA GLN A 22 10.50 7.37 -14.37
C GLN A 22 10.98 8.82 -14.32
N ASN A 23 11.89 9.14 -13.41
CA ASN A 23 12.40 10.49 -13.22
C ASN A 23 13.84 10.68 -13.74
N ASN A 24 14.42 9.66 -14.39
CA ASN A 24 15.81 9.63 -14.89
C ASN A 24 16.84 10.11 -13.86
N LEU A 25 16.68 9.72 -12.59
CA LEU A 25 17.53 10.22 -11.50
C LEU A 25 18.88 9.50 -11.49
N ASP A 26 19.97 10.26 -11.42
CA ASP A 26 21.31 9.71 -11.12
C ASP A 26 21.60 9.79 -9.62
N VAL A 27 21.01 8.86 -8.87
CA VAL A 27 21.25 8.75 -7.43
C VAL A 27 22.68 8.35 -7.07
N LYS A 28 23.50 7.87 -8.03
CA LYS A 28 24.86 7.44 -7.74
C LYS A 28 25.82 8.62 -7.73
N GLU A 29 25.74 9.50 -8.72
CA GLU A 29 26.76 10.54 -8.93
C GLU A 29 26.23 11.95 -8.64
N ASN A 30 24.91 12.16 -8.64
CA ASN A 30 24.30 13.47 -8.43
C ASN A 30 23.66 13.61 -7.03
N SER A 31 24.13 14.57 -6.23
CA SER A 31 23.63 14.84 -4.88
C SER A 31 22.23 15.45 -4.87
N GLU A 32 21.88 16.28 -5.85
CA GLU A 32 20.54 16.87 -5.97
C GLU A 32 19.50 15.80 -6.31
N ASP A 33 19.87 14.86 -7.19
CA ASP A 33 19.01 13.73 -7.55
C ASP A 33 18.74 12.79 -6.38
N ARG A 34 19.68 12.67 -5.43
CA ARG A 34 19.45 11.94 -4.16
C ARG A 34 18.39 12.63 -3.30
N VAL A 35 18.43 13.96 -3.21
CA VAL A 35 17.41 14.73 -2.47
C VAL A 35 16.05 14.61 -3.17
N SER A 36 16.03 14.72 -4.50
CA SER A 36 14.83 14.53 -5.33
C SER A 36 14.24 13.13 -5.15
N PHE A 37 15.08 12.09 -5.17
CA PHE A 37 14.69 10.72 -4.90
C PHE A 37 14.08 10.59 -3.50
N ALA A 38 14.76 11.07 -2.45
CA ALA A 38 14.27 10.96 -1.08
C ALA A 38 12.89 11.62 -0.91
N LYS A 39 12.68 12.79 -1.52
CA LYS A 39 11.40 13.51 -1.51
C LYS A 39 10.30 12.73 -2.25
N LYS A 40 10.60 12.20 -3.45
CA LYS A 40 9.65 11.42 -4.24
C LYS A 40 9.30 10.09 -3.57
N PHE A 41 10.30 9.38 -3.04
CA PHE A 41 10.13 8.11 -2.34
C PHE A 41 9.30 8.26 -1.07
N SER A 42 9.61 9.24 -0.23
CA SER A 42 8.81 9.53 0.96
C SER A 42 7.38 9.94 0.62
N GLY A 43 7.19 10.78 -0.42
CA GLY A 43 5.86 11.13 -0.92
C GLY A 43 5.06 9.91 -1.41
N TRP A 44 5.72 8.98 -2.12
CA TRP A 44 5.11 7.73 -2.56
C TRP A 44 4.70 6.84 -1.37
N LEU A 45 5.55 6.68 -0.35
CA LEU A 45 5.21 5.94 0.86
C LEU A 45 4.01 6.53 1.60
N LEU A 46 3.93 7.86 1.71
CA LEU A 46 2.77 8.53 2.31
C LEU A 46 1.50 8.27 1.51
N ASN A 47 1.58 8.27 0.18
CA ASN A 47 0.42 7.96 -0.67
C ASN A 47 -0.02 6.49 -0.51
N ILE A 48 0.92 5.54 -0.40
CA ILE A 48 0.58 4.15 -0.08
C ILE A 48 -0.19 4.07 1.25
N GLY A 49 0.33 4.73 2.30
CA GLY A 49 -0.33 4.74 3.61
C GLY A 49 -1.75 5.32 3.56
N LYS A 50 -1.94 6.43 2.83
CA LYS A 50 -3.27 7.02 2.60
C LYS A 50 -4.21 6.04 1.86
N ASN A 51 -3.72 5.40 0.82
CA ASN A 51 -4.51 4.44 0.04
C ASN A 51 -4.90 3.23 0.88
N ILE A 52 -3.99 2.68 1.68
CA ILE A 52 -4.29 1.60 2.63
C ILE A 52 -5.38 2.03 3.60
N LYS A 53 -5.27 3.22 4.20
CA LYS A 53 -6.31 3.74 5.12
C LYS A 53 -7.68 3.84 4.44
N ILE A 54 -7.73 4.32 3.20
CA ILE A 54 -8.98 4.42 2.42
C ILE A 54 -9.55 3.03 2.16
N ILE A 55 -8.74 2.10 1.66
CA ILE A 55 -9.17 0.72 1.34
C ILE A 55 -9.66 0.01 2.60
N THR A 56 -8.92 0.10 3.70
CA THR A 56 -9.33 -0.49 4.98
C THR A 56 -10.60 0.15 5.53
N GLY A 57 -10.74 1.47 5.40
CA GLY A 57 -11.96 2.18 5.79
C GLY A 57 -13.17 1.75 4.97
N GLU A 58 -12.99 1.55 3.67
CA GLU A 58 -14.05 1.07 2.79
C GLU A 58 -14.38 -0.38 3.05
N ALA A 59 -13.38 -1.23 3.21
CA ALA A 59 -13.56 -2.61 3.63
C ALA A 59 -14.38 -2.65 4.93
N ALA A 60 -13.99 -1.93 5.99
CA ALA A 60 -14.71 -1.94 7.26
C ALA A 60 -16.19 -1.48 7.18
N ARG A 61 -16.56 -0.69 6.16
CA ARG A 61 -17.96 -0.26 5.93
C ARG A 61 -18.80 -1.31 5.22
N GLN A 62 -18.19 -2.30 4.59
CA GLN A 62 -18.94 -3.38 3.96
C GLN A 62 -19.66 -4.19 5.04
N ASP A 63 -20.88 -4.64 4.72
CA ASP A 63 -21.62 -5.55 5.58
C ASP A 63 -21.04 -6.96 5.43
N TRP A 64 -20.01 -7.24 6.22
CA TRP A 64 -19.34 -8.55 6.24
C TRP A 64 -20.12 -9.60 7.01
N LEU A 65 -21.07 -9.17 7.83
CA LEU A 65 -21.80 -10.09 8.69
C LEU A 65 -22.77 -10.90 7.83
N PRO A 66 -22.84 -12.23 8.04
CA PRO A 66 -23.91 -13.02 7.45
C PRO A 66 -25.23 -12.38 7.85
N LYS A 67 -26.10 -12.12 6.89
CA LYS A 67 -27.47 -11.75 7.18
C LYS A 67 -28.08 -12.95 7.87
N GLU A 68 -28.36 -12.85 9.16
CA GLU A 68 -29.14 -13.85 9.86
C GLU A 68 -30.50 -13.90 9.15
N ASN A 69 -30.68 -14.90 8.29
CA ASN A 69 -32.02 -15.31 7.87
C ASN A 69 -32.64 -15.89 9.14
N TYR A 70 -33.30 -15.04 9.93
CA TYR A 70 -34.31 -15.48 10.86
C TYR A 70 -35.42 -16.10 10.01
N ASP A 71 -35.23 -17.35 9.60
CA ASP A 71 -36.33 -18.21 9.21
C ASP A 71 -37.21 -18.31 10.45
N ASN A 72 -38.25 -17.47 10.48
CA ASN A 72 -39.40 -17.63 11.36
C ASN A 72 -40.19 -18.87 10.90
N ASP A 73 -39.52 -20.01 10.75
CA ASP A 73 -40.14 -21.28 10.46
C ASP A 73 -40.76 -21.79 11.76
N THR A 74 -42.01 -21.40 11.93
CA THR A 74 -43.09 -22.22 12.52
C THR A 74 -42.80 -22.82 13.89
N ILE A 75 -43.15 -22.08 14.95
CA ILE A 75 -43.80 -22.74 16.10
C ILE A 75 -45.29 -22.78 15.76
N LYS A 76 -45.73 -23.92 15.23
CA LYS A 76 -47.15 -24.33 15.20
C LYS A 76 -47.42 -25.21 16.42
#